data_AF-A0A940XGE7-F1
#
_entry.id   AF-A0A940XGE7-F1
#
_cell.length_a   1.000
_cell.length_b   1.000
_cell.length_c   1.000
_cell.angle_alpha   90.00
_cell.angle_beta   90.00
_cell.angle_gamma   90.00
#
_symmetry.space_group_name_H-M   'P 1'
#
loop_
_entity.id
_entity.type
_entity.pdbx_description
1 polymer ?
#
loop_
_entity_poly.entity_id
_entity_poly.type
_entity_poly.pdbx_seq_one_letter_code
_entity_poly.pdbx_strand_id
1 'polypeptide(L)'
;MTEHHPPPGTESDRPRFPHDSAALTAWLTTLVRNREYGALAELRRARGGTDAHIRAGWFGGDDHRDLFERTAFLFAVYHQGRPVPAYGRGSLGAAARRIGHGTERGPANPGAQRLLNRVVASRRVPWRHLQHAVTRLRSCEEPPPSWTGLAEDLIRWHDRKARVAYRWSVDFHTPPARDLGAPNETTTRKDTIP
;
A
#
# COMPACT_ATOMS: atom_id res chain seq x y z
N MET A 1 -18.41 -59.02 -17.79
CA MET A 1 -17.51 -57.86 -17.99
C MET A 1 -17.97 -56.76 -17.05
N THR A 2 -17.31 -56.64 -15.90
CA THR A 2 -17.65 -55.64 -14.87
C THR A 2 -16.98 -54.31 -15.21
N GLU A 3 -17.79 -53.28 -15.44
CA GLU A 3 -17.34 -51.91 -15.64
C GLU A 3 -16.68 -51.40 -14.35
N HIS A 4 -15.40 -51.05 -14.46
CA HIS A 4 -14.62 -50.49 -13.37
C HIS A 4 -14.85 -48.97 -13.38
N HIS A 5 -15.74 -48.50 -12.51
CA HIS A 5 -15.95 -47.08 -12.27
C HIS A 5 -14.82 -46.56 -11.37
N PRO A 6 -13.95 -45.64 -11.84
CA PRO A 6 -12.92 -45.08 -10.97
C PRO A 6 -13.59 -44.19 -9.90
N PRO A 7 -13.09 -44.19 -8.66
CA PRO A 7 -13.61 -43.31 -7.61
C PRO A 7 -13.39 -41.84 -7.99
N PRO A 8 -14.28 -40.91 -7.57
CA PRO A 8 -14.03 -39.49 -7.73
C PRO A 8 -12.80 -39.10 -6.91
N GLY A 9 -11.66 -39.00 -7.59
CA GLY A 9 -10.44 -38.46 -7.03
C GLY A 9 -10.72 -37.05 -6.51
N THR A 10 -10.44 -36.85 -5.24
CA THR A 10 -10.48 -35.57 -4.55
C THR A 10 -9.74 -34.50 -5.36
N GLU A 11 -10.45 -33.57 -5.99
CA GLU A 11 -9.92 -32.32 -6.57
C GLU A 11 -9.23 -31.40 -5.54
N SER A 12 -9.11 -31.86 -4.29
CA SER A 12 -8.75 -31.07 -3.12
C SER A 12 -7.24 -31.03 -2.80
N ASP A 13 -6.38 -31.59 -3.67
CA ASP A 13 -4.93 -31.66 -3.45
C ASP A 13 -4.11 -30.89 -4.49
N ARG A 14 -4.70 -29.88 -5.14
CA ARG A 14 -3.89 -28.93 -5.90
C ARG A 14 -3.02 -28.13 -4.91
N PRO A 15 -1.69 -28.09 -5.09
CA PRO A 15 -0.82 -27.29 -4.24
C PRO A 15 -1.24 -25.83 -4.36
N ARG A 16 -1.70 -25.24 -3.24
CA ARG A 16 -2.07 -23.83 -3.19
C ARG A 16 -0.83 -22.97 -3.29
N PHE A 17 -0.80 -22.07 -4.25
CA PHE A 17 0.32 -21.13 -4.38
C PHE A 17 0.17 -20.02 -3.34
N PRO A 18 1.17 -19.82 -2.45
CA PRO A 18 1.13 -18.73 -1.48
C PRO A 18 1.26 -17.38 -2.17
N HIS A 19 0.70 -16.34 -1.56
CA HIS A 19 0.93 -14.96 -2.00
C HIS A 19 2.30 -14.45 -1.53
N ASP A 20 2.87 -13.50 -2.27
CA ASP A 20 4.13 -12.83 -1.94
C ASP A 20 4.06 -11.32 -2.24
N SER A 21 3.62 -10.56 -1.25
CA SER A 21 3.52 -9.09 -1.29
C SER A 21 4.88 -8.40 -1.49
N ALA A 22 5.98 -9.02 -1.04
CA ALA A 22 7.32 -8.47 -1.17
C ALA A 22 7.83 -8.64 -2.61
N ALA A 23 7.64 -9.82 -3.20
CA ALA A 23 7.98 -10.08 -4.59
C ALA A 23 7.18 -9.20 -5.56
N LEU A 24 5.87 -8.99 -5.32
CA LEU A 24 5.08 -8.02 -6.09
C LEU A 24 5.74 -6.64 -6.08
N THR A 25 6.06 -6.13 -4.88
CA THR A 25 6.64 -4.79 -4.72
C THR A 25 8.02 -4.71 -5.38
N ALA A 26 8.86 -5.72 -5.22
CA ALA A 26 10.17 -5.79 -5.87
C ALA A 26 10.03 -5.71 -7.39
N TRP A 27 9.18 -6.54 -7.98
CA TRP A 27 8.91 -6.54 -9.42
C TRP A 27 8.39 -5.18 -9.92
N LEU A 28 7.39 -4.60 -9.26
CA LEU A 28 6.84 -3.28 -9.62
C LEU A 28 7.91 -2.18 -9.57
N THR A 29 8.80 -2.22 -8.57
CA THR A 29 9.89 -1.24 -8.49
C THR A 29 10.92 -1.42 -9.60
N THR A 30 11.18 -2.65 -10.04
CA THR A 30 12.01 -2.93 -11.22
C THR A 30 11.43 -2.31 -12.48
N LEU A 31 10.10 -2.36 -12.69
CA LEU A 31 9.46 -1.70 -13.84
C LEU A 31 9.75 -0.19 -13.87
N VAL A 32 9.73 0.48 -12.71
CA VAL A 32 10.03 1.91 -12.62
C VAL A 32 11.52 2.17 -12.88
N ARG A 33 12.41 1.38 -12.28
CA ARG A 33 13.87 1.50 -12.44
C ARG A 33 14.29 1.31 -13.90
N ASN A 34 13.73 0.30 -14.55
CA ASN A 34 14.00 -0.04 -15.95
C ASN A 34 13.25 0.85 -16.94
N ARG A 35 12.43 1.80 -16.46
CA ARG A 35 11.60 2.69 -17.29
C ARG A 35 10.65 1.93 -18.23
N GLU A 36 10.10 0.82 -17.76
CA GLU A 36 9.11 0.02 -18.48
C GLU A 36 7.73 0.71 -18.47
N TYR A 37 7.66 1.89 -19.08
CA TYR A 37 6.47 2.74 -19.08
C TYR A 37 5.27 2.10 -19.77
N GLY A 38 5.51 1.18 -20.72
CA GLY A 38 4.47 0.36 -21.35
C GLY A 38 3.74 -0.51 -20.34
N ALA A 39 4.46 -1.31 -19.56
CA ALA A 39 3.91 -2.16 -18.51
C ALA A 39 3.21 -1.33 -17.41
N LEU A 40 3.80 -0.20 -17.00
CA LEU A 40 3.15 0.72 -16.05
C LEU A 40 1.89 1.38 -16.63
N ALA A 41 1.85 1.64 -17.93
CA ALA A 41 0.65 2.15 -18.59
C ALA A 41 -0.44 1.07 -18.69
N GLU A 42 -0.07 -0.18 -18.97
CA GLU A 42 -0.98 -1.32 -18.94
C GLU A 42 -1.61 -1.50 -17.58
N LEU A 43 -0.83 -1.52 -16.50
CA LEU A 43 -1.34 -1.63 -15.12
C LEU A 43 -2.32 -0.51 -14.74
N ARG A 44 -2.30 0.64 -15.41
CA ARG A 44 -3.27 1.73 -15.17
C ARG A 44 -4.58 1.58 -15.94
N ARG A 45 -4.68 0.67 -16.91
CA ARG A 45 -5.89 0.51 -17.72
C ARG A 45 -6.91 -0.35 -16.99
N ALA A 46 -8.17 0.11 -16.97
CA ALA A 46 -9.25 -0.52 -16.21
C ALA A 46 -9.74 -1.87 -16.78
N ARG A 47 -9.28 -2.25 -17.99
CA ARG A 47 -9.58 -3.56 -18.56
C ARG A 47 -8.46 -4.51 -18.12
N GLY A 48 -8.73 -5.27 -17.05
CA GLY A 48 -7.88 -6.39 -16.65
C GLY A 48 -7.66 -7.36 -17.81
N GLY A 49 -6.61 -8.17 -17.72
CA GLY A 49 -6.24 -9.12 -18.78
C GLY A 49 -5.09 -8.67 -19.70
N THR A 50 -4.33 -7.64 -19.33
CA THR A 50 -3.00 -7.41 -19.94
C THR A 50 -1.96 -8.31 -19.26
N ASP A 51 -0.85 -8.57 -19.94
CA ASP A 51 0.26 -9.38 -19.39
C ASP A 51 0.76 -8.83 -18.05
N ALA A 52 0.83 -7.51 -17.91
CA ALA A 52 1.23 -6.88 -16.65
C ALA A 52 0.23 -7.15 -15.50
N HIS A 53 -1.09 -7.16 -15.77
CA HIS A 53 -2.08 -7.53 -14.75
C HIS A 53 -1.97 -9.01 -14.40
N ILE A 54 -1.89 -9.89 -15.40
CA ILE A 54 -1.75 -11.33 -15.19
C ILE A 54 -0.50 -11.61 -14.32
N ARG A 55 0.62 -10.94 -14.64
CA ARG A 55 1.86 -11.06 -13.86
C ARG A 55 1.73 -10.53 -12.44
N ALA A 56 1.06 -9.40 -12.23
CA ALA A 56 0.77 -8.89 -10.89
C ALA A 56 -0.06 -9.90 -10.08
N GLY A 57 -1.07 -10.49 -10.72
CA GLY A 57 -1.97 -11.48 -10.13
C GLY A 57 -1.26 -12.76 -9.67
N TRP A 58 -0.23 -13.22 -10.40
CA TRP A 58 0.55 -14.40 -10.01
C TRP A 58 1.20 -14.28 -8.63
N PHE A 59 1.60 -13.07 -8.21
CA PHE A 59 2.13 -12.84 -6.88
C PHE A 59 1.06 -12.94 -5.78
N GLY A 60 -0.23 -12.86 -6.13
CA GLY A 60 -1.35 -13.01 -5.20
C GLY A 60 -1.70 -14.46 -4.87
N GLY A 61 -1.03 -15.43 -5.48
CA GLY A 61 -1.39 -16.84 -5.35
C GLY A 61 -2.82 -17.11 -5.82
N ASP A 62 -3.39 -18.22 -5.37
CA ASP A 62 -4.72 -18.65 -5.81
C ASP A 62 -5.86 -17.81 -5.21
N ASP A 63 -5.64 -17.28 -4.00
CA ASP A 63 -6.70 -16.65 -3.20
C ASP A 63 -6.78 -15.12 -3.36
N HIS A 64 -5.72 -14.46 -3.84
CA HIS A 64 -5.59 -12.99 -3.79
C HIS A 64 -5.20 -12.34 -5.12
N ARG A 65 -5.37 -13.04 -6.24
CA ARG A 65 -5.05 -12.54 -7.59
C ARG A 65 -5.60 -11.14 -7.88
N ASP A 66 -6.91 -10.96 -7.77
CA ASP A 66 -7.59 -9.68 -8.01
C ASP A 66 -7.09 -8.54 -7.10
N LEU A 67 -6.71 -8.87 -5.87
CA LEU A 67 -6.22 -7.91 -4.89
C LEU A 67 -4.83 -7.40 -5.30
N PHE A 68 -3.97 -8.29 -5.77
CA PHE A 68 -2.62 -7.95 -6.23
C PHE A 68 -2.66 -7.16 -7.53
N GLU A 69 -3.55 -7.52 -8.46
CA GLU A 69 -3.80 -6.75 -9.69
C GLU A 69 -4.21 -5.31 -9.36
N ARG A 70 -5.16 -5.13 -8.44
CA ARG A 70 -5.61 -3.80 -8.02
C ARG A 70 -4.57 -3.03 -7.22
N THR A 71 -3.72 -3.72 -6.46
CA THR A 71 -2.59 -3.10 -5.75
C THR A 71 -1.53 -2.59 -6.74
N ALA A 72 -1.23 -3.37 -7.78
CA ALA A 72 -0.35 -2.96 -8.88
C ALA A 72 -0.92 -1.76 -9.66
N PHE A 73 -2.24 -1.71 -9.87
CA PHE A 73 -2.92 -0.53 -10.42
C PHE A 73 -2.66 0.72 -9.56
N LEU A 74 -2.84 0.64 -8.24
CA LEU A 74 -2.58 1.76 -7.32
C LEU A 74 -1.11 2.21 -7.38
N PHE A 75 -0.17 1.27 -7.41
CA PHE A 75 1.25 1.55 -7.57
C PHE A 75 1.53 2.31 -8.88
N ALA A 76 0.95 1.86 -9.99
CA ALA A 76 1.15 2.45 -11.31
C ALA A 76 0.52 3.85 -11.43
N VAL A 77 -0.59 4.10 -10.71
CA VAL A 77 -1.18 5.45 -10.56
C VAL A 77 -0.23 6.37 -9.80
N TYR A 78 0.35 5.93 -8.67
CA TYR A 78 1.29 6.75 -7.91
C TYR A 78 2.55 7.12 -8.71
N HIS A 79 3.10 6.18 -9.46
CA HIS A 79 4.33 6.35 -10.23
C HIS A 79 4.13 6.93 -11.63
N GLN A 80 2.91 7.38 -11.98
CA GLN A 80 2.67 8.03 -13.26
C GLN A 80 3.55 9.30 -13.40
N GLY A 81 4.45 9.29 -14.38
CA GLY A 81 5.39 10.39 -14.63
C GLY A 81 6.54 10.50 -13.63
N ARG A 82 6.70 9.55 -12.69
CA ARG A 82 7.82 9.57 -11.73
C ARG A 82 8.98 8.68 -12.21
N PRO A 83 10.22 9.19 -12.23
CA PRO A 83 11.38 8.42 -12.68
C PRO A 83 12.00 7.54 -11.59
N VAL A 84 11.68 7.80 -10.31
CA VAL A 84 12.28 7.09 -9.15
C VAL A 84 11.22 6.25 -8.45
N PRO A 85 11.49 4.95 -8.19
CA PRO A 85 10.59 4.10 -7.42
C PRO A 85 10.48 4.58 -5.97
N ALA A 86 9.27 4.56 -5.43
CA ALA A 86 8.99 4.79 -4.02
C ALA A 86 8.41 3.52 -3.40
N TYR A 87 9.18 2.89 -2.51
CA TYR A 87 8.73 1.74 -1.71
C TYR A 87 7.61 2.09 -0.73
N GLY A 88 7.56 3.36 -0.32
CA GLY A 88 6.63 3.88 0.67
C GLY A 88 6.98 3.48 2.10
N ARG A 89 6.24 4.04 3.06
CA ARG A 89 6.42 3.73 4.49
C ARG A 89 5.13 3.87 5.28
N GLY A 90 5.02 3.03 6.31
CA GLY A 90 3.88 3.00 7.22
C GLY A 90 2.61 2.49 6.55
N SER A 91 1.52 2.51 7.33
CA SER A 91 0.18 2.16 6.87
C SER A 91 -0.42 3.26 5.98
N LEU A 92 -1.56 3.00 5.36
CA LEU A 92 -2.32 4.03 4.66
C LEU A 92 -2.73 5.17 5.60
N GLY A 93 -3.05 4.87 6.86
CA GLY A 93 -3.36 5.90 7.87
C GLY A 93 -2.19 6.85 8.11
N ALA A 94 -1.00 6.28 8.35
CA ALA A 94 0.23 7.05 8.53
C ALA A 94 0.59 7.86 7.26
N ALA A 95 0.30 7.32 6.08
CA ALA A 95 0.48 8.02 4.81
C ALA A 95 -0.51 9.18 4.65
N ALA A 96 -1.79 8.91 4.84
CA ALA A 96 -2.87 9.90 4.74
C ALA A 96 -2.67 11.09 5.69
N ARG A 97 -2.01 10.86 6.84
CA ARG A 97 -1.64 11.92 7.78
C ARG A 97 -0.74 12.99 7.16
N ARG A 98 0.05 12.64 6.14
CA ARG A 98 0.93 13.59 5.44
C ARG A 98 0.21 14.47 4.43
N ILE A 99 -1.03 14.12 4.06
CA ILE A 99 -1.82 14.90 3.10
C ILE A 99 -2.12 16.28 3.69
N GLY A 100 -1.80 17.32 2.92
CA GLY A 100 -1.97 18.73 3.29
C GLY A 100 -0.65 19.50 3.31
N HIS A 101 -0.71 20.78 3.68
CA HIS A 101 0.46 21.67 3.73
C HIS A 101 0.58 22.30 5.12
N GLY A 102 1.83 22.44 5.61
CA GLY A 102 2.11 23.10 6.88
C GLY A 102 1.34 22.52 8.07
N THR A 103 0.63 23.39 8.79
CA THR A 103 -0.18 23.06 9.98
C THR A 103 -1.51 22.36 9.64
N GLU A 104 -1.95 22.40 8.38
CA GLU A 104 -3.19 21.77 7.91
C GLU A 104 -2.95 20.35 7.37
N ARG A 105 -2.17 19.54 8.09
CA ARG A 105 -1.87 18.15 7.73
C ARG A 105 -2.65 17.16 8.58
N GLY A 106 -2.99 16.02 7.99
CA GLY A 106 -3.58 14.90 8.71
C GLY A 106 -4.93 15.26 9.34
N PRO A 107 -5.16 15.00 10.64
CA PRO A 107 -6.46 15.29 11.28
C PRO A 107 -6.86 16.77 11.23
N ALA A 108 -5.90 17.69 11.15
CA ALA A 108 -6.17 19.12 10.99
C ALA A 108 -6.67 19.47 9.58
N ASN A 109 -6.53 18.56 8.60
CA ASN A 109 -7.03 18.72 7.25
C ASN A 109 -8.41 18.05 7.09
N PRO A 110 -9.52 18.81 6.91
CA PRO A 110 -10.84 18.22 6.75
C PRO A 110 -10.95 17.30 5.53
N GLY A 111 -10.18 17.57 4.48
CA GLY A 111 -10.11 16.73 3.28
C GLY A 111 -9.45 15.37 3.55
N ALA A 112 -8.32 15.35 4.26
CA ALA A 112 -7.64 14.11 4.64
C ALA A 112 -8.48 13.28 5.62
N GLN A 113 -9.11 13.93 6.61
CA GLN A 113 -10.01 13.27 7.55
C GLN A 113 -11.20 12.63 6.84
N ARG A 114 -11.91 13.38 5.98
CA ARG A 114 -13.06 12.84 5.23
C ARG A 114 -12.67 11.69 4.30
N LEU A 115 -11.46 11.72 3.76
CA LEU A 115 -10.95 10.66 2.91
C LEU A 115 -10.70 9.40 3.72
N LEU A 116 -9.98 9.49 4.83
CA LEU A 116 -9.72 8.34 5.68
C LEU A 116 -10.99 7.78 6.28
N ASN A 117 -11.91 8.62 6.77
CA ASN A 117 -13.19 8.17 7.33
C ASN A 117 -13.97 7.30 6.33
N ARG A 118 -13.96 7.66 5.03
CA ARG A 118 -14.61 6.85 3.98
C ARG A 118 -13.91 5.51 3.73
N VAL A 119 -12.58 5.47 3.85
CA VAL A 119 -11.81 4.22 3.74
C VAL A 119 -12.17 3.30 4.92
N VAL A 120 -12.05 3.78 6.15
CA VAL A 120 -12.18 2.93 7.36
C VAL A 120 -13.62 2.52 7.68
N ALA A 121 -14.62 3.27 7.22
CA ALA A 121 -16.03 2.92 7.37
C ALA A 121 -16.49 1.79 6.41
N SER A 122 -15.66 1.40 5.43
CA SER A 122 -16.07 0.49 4.37
C SER A 122 -15.97 -0.98 4.79
N ARG A 123 -17.09 -1.73 4.65
CA ARG A 123 -17.13 -3.18 4.94
C ARG A 123 -16.38 -4.05 3.93
N ARG A 124 -16.27 -3.58 2.68
CA ARG A 124 -15.49 -4.18 1.59
C ARG A 124 -14.24 -3.34 1.35
N VAL A 125 -13.24 -3.92 0.69
CA VAL A 125 -12.05 -3.16 0.30
C VAL A 125 -12.44 -1.92 -0.52
N PRO A 126 -12.13 -0.69 -0.03
CA PRO A 126 -12.67 0.55 -0.60
C PRO A 126 -11.83 1.07 -1.77
N TRP A 127 -11.74 0.29 -2.84
CA TRP A 127 -10.84 0.55 -3.99
C TRP A 127 -10.87 1.98 -4.52
N ARG A 128 -12.06 2.56 -4.71
CA ARG A 128 -12.21 3.96 -5.18
C ARG A 128 -11.58 4.97 -4.21
N HIS A 129 -11.74 4.75 -2.92
CA HIS A 129 -11.19 5.65 -1.89
C HIS A 129 -9.68 5.45 -1.73
N LEU A 130 -9.18 4.22 -1.88
CA LEU A 130 -7.74 3.94 -1.92
C LEU A 130 -7.07 4.64 -3.11
N GLN A 131 -7.66 4.56 -4.30
CA GLN A 131 -7.18 5.28 -5.48
C GLN A 131 -7.16 6.79 -5.26
N HIS A 132 -8.20 7.34 -4.63
CA HIS A 132 -8.25 8.76 -4.31
C HIS A 132 -7.15 9.15 -3.31
N ALA A 133 -6.91 8.34 -2.27
CA ALA A 133 -5.83 8.57 -1.31
C ALA A 133 -4.45 8.54 -1.97
N VAL A 134 -4.17 7.54 -2.78
CA VAL A 134 -2.90 7.43 -3.53
C VAL A 134 -2.72 8.61 -4.49
N THR A 135 -3.78 9.01 -5.19
CA THR A 135 -3.75 10.19 -6.09
C THR A 135 -3.46 11.47 -5.31
N ARG A 136 -4.10 11.66 -4.14
CA ARG A 136 -3.86 12.82 -3.27
C ARG A 136 -2.44 12.85 -2.73
N LEU A 137 -1.91 11.70 -2.27
CA LEU A 137 -0.51 11.59 -1.84
C LEU A 137 0.44 12.01 -2.96
N ARG A 138 0.22 11.50 -4.18
CA ARG A 138 0.99 11.88 -5.36
C ARG A 138 0.91 13.39 -5.64
N SER A 139 -0.28 13.98 -5.63
CA SER A 139 -0.46 15.42 -5.88
C SER A 139 0.15 16.32 -4.81
N CYS A 140 0.24 15.85 -3.56
CA CYS A 140 0.93 16.55 -2.48
C CYS A 140 2.45 16.24 -2.43
N GLU A 141 2.96 15.44 -3.38
CA GLU A 141 4.35 14.95 -3.40
C GLU A 141 4.77 14.17 -2.15
N GLU A 142 3.81 13.62 -1.42
CA GLU A 142 4.04 12.86 -0.20
C GLU A 142 4.29 11.38 -0.50
N PRO A 143 5.21 10.71 0.25
CA PRO A 143 5.54 9.32 -0.02
C PRO A 143 4.32 8.41 0.20
N PRO A 144 4.19 7.31 -0.57
CA PRO A 144 3.06 6.40 -0.47
C PRO A 144 3.11 5.59 0.84
N PRO A 145 2.03 4.87 1.20
CA PRO A 145 2.14 3.81 2.19
C PRO A 145 3.12 2.73 1.71
N SER A 146 3.60 1.88 2.64
CA SER A 146 4.34 0.69 2.23
C SER A 146 3.47 -0.17 1.30
N TRP A 147 3.93 -0.46 0.09
CA TRP A 147 3.16 -1.27 -0.87
C TRP A 147 2.99 -2.71 -0.39
N THR A 148 4.05 -3.31 0.15
CA THR A 148 3.99 -4.62 0.82
C THR A 148 2.99 -4.58 1.97
N GLY A 149 3.10 -3.60 2.86
CA GLY A 149 2.18 -3.46 4.00
C GLY A 149 0.73 -3.23 3.59
N LEU A 150 0.51 -2.46 2.52
CA LEU A 150 -0.82 -2.23 1.97
C LEU A 150 -1.44 -3.53 1.45
N ALA A 151 -0.71 -4.34 0.67
CA ALA A 151 -1.21 -5.63 0.20
C ALA A 151 -1.60 -6.55 1.37
N GLU A 152 -0.73 -6.65 2.38
CA GLU A 152 -0.97 -7.43 3.60
C GLU A 152 -2.20 -6.97 4.39
N ASP A 153 -2.35 -5.65 4.54
CA ASP A 153 -3.51 -5.04 5.20
C ASP A 153 -4.80 -5.31 4.42
N LEU A 154 -4.74 -5.32 3.09
CA LEU A 154 -5.91 -5.59 2.25
C LEU A 154 -6.31 -7.08 2.25
N ILE A 155 -5.34 -8.00 2.30
CA ILE A 155 -5.61 -9.44 2.45
C ILE A 155 -6.41 -9.67 3.74
N ARG A 156 -6.00 -8.99 4.82
CA ARG A 156 -6.60 -9.11 6.14
C ARG A 156 -7.75 -8.12 6.38
N TRP A 157 -8.27 -7.46 5.34
CA TRP A 157 -9.30 -6.42 5.49
C TRP A 157 -10.56 -6.93 6.19
N HIS A 158 -10.95 -8.16 5.89
CA HIS A 158 -12.13 -8.82 6.47
C HIS A 158 -11.83 -9.58 7.77
N ASP A 159 -10.56 -9.70 8.16
CA ASP A 159 -10.18 -10.34 9.41
C ASP A 159 -10.45 -9.38 10.58
N ARG A 160 -11.46 -9.73 11.38
CA ARG A 160 -11.83 -8.98 12.59
C ARG A 160 -10.70 -8.90 13.61
N LYS A 161 -9.80 -9.89 13.66
CA LYS A 161 -8.66 -9.89 14.59
C LYS A 161 -7.58 -8.92 14.15
N ALA A 162 -7.36 -8.79 12.83
CA ALA A 162 -6.37 -7.86 12.28
C ALA A 162 -6.73 -6.38 12.50
N ARG A 163 -8.03 -6.05 12.61
CA ARG A 163 -8.55 -4.70 12.91
C ARG A 163 -7.91 -3.60 12.05
N VAL A 164 -7.68 -3.88 10.76
CA VAL A 164 -6.91 -3.01 9.84
C VAL A 164 -7.45 -1.58 9.80
N ALA A 165 -8.76 -1.41 9.62
CA ALA A 165 -9.40 -0.09 9.60
C ALA A 165 -9.18 0.71 10.89
N TYR A 166 -9.18 0.03 12.05
CA TYR A 166 -8.88 0.66 13.34
C TYR A 166 -7.41 1.07 13.42
N ARG A 167 -6.47 0.19 13.03
CA ARG A 167 -5.03 0.51 13.02
C ARG A 167 -4.73 1.71 12.13
N TRP A 168 -5.30 1.77 10.93
CA TRP A 168 -5.17 2.93 10.04
C TRP A 168 -5.75 4.20 10.66
N SER A 169 -6.86 4.10 11.40
CA SER A 169 -7.43 5.23 12.12
C SER A 169 -6.48 5.72 13.23
N VAL A 170 -5.90 4.80 14.01
CA VAL A 170 -4.92 5.13 15.05
C VAL A 170 -3.72 5.83 14.42
N ASP A 171 -3.08 5.22 13.41
CA ASP A 171 -1.87 5.75 12.77
C ASP A 171 -2.07 7.16 12.18
N PHE A 172 -3.30 7.49 11.75
CA PHE A 172 -3.63 8.82 11.25
C PHE A 172 -3.75 9.87 12.35
N HIS A 173 -4.25 9.50 13.53
CA HIS A 173 -4.38 10.40 14.68
C HIS A 173 -3.14 10.41 15.58
N THR A 174 -2.20 9.48 15.39
CA THR A 174 -0.94 9.45 16.13
C THR A 174 -0.20 10.79 15.93
N PRO A 175 0.09 11.53 17.02
CA PRO A 175 0.86 12.76 16.95
C PRO A 175 2.19 12.51 16.23
N PRO A 176 2.80 13.54 15.60
CA PRO A 176 4.19 13.40 15.21
C PRO A 176 4.94 13.12 16.51
N ALA A 177 5.73 12.04 16.55
CA ALA A 177 6.72 11.92 17.60
C ALA A 177 7.46 13.26 17.59
N ARG A 178 7.31 14.05 18.66
CA ARG A 178 8.19 15.20 18.87
C ARG A 178 9.57 14.62 18.68
N ASP A 179 10.35 15.18 17.75
CA ASP A 179 11.77 14.90 17.68
C ASP A 179 12.28 14.98 19.12
N LEU A 180 12.55 13.82 19.70
CA LEU A 180 13.21 13.74 20.98
C LEU A 180 14.52 14.45 20.71
N GLY A 181 14.66 15.63 21.31
CA GLY A 181 15.69 16.59 20.98
C GLY A 181 17.01 15.87 20.79
N ALA A 182 17.65 16.16 19.65
CA ALA A 182 19.11 16.16 19.65
C ALA A 182 19.51 16.88 20.95
N PRO A 183 20.34 16.26 21.81
CA PRO A 183 20.84 16.99 22.96
C PRO A 183 21.54 18.22 22.39
N ASN A 184 20.94 19.39 22.62
CA ASN A 184 21.64 20.65 22.51
C ASN A 184 22.76 20.55 23.53
N GLU A 185 23.93 20.12 23.06
CA GLU A 185 25.17 20.19 23.81
C GLU A 185 25.39 21.67 24.07
N THR A 186 24.96 22.07 25.25
CA THR A 186 25.03 23.42 25.76
C THR A 186 26.48 23.61 26.15
N THR A 187 27.34 23.97 25.19
CA THR A 187 28.70 24.42 25.52
C THR A 187 28.63 25.85 26.04
N THR A 188 28.08 26.02 27.24
CA THR A 188 28.32 27.23 28.03
C THR A 188 29.72 27.12 28.64
N ARG A 189 30.67 27.73 27.94
CA ARG A 189 31.63 28.74 28.42
C ARG A 189 32.40 28.46 29.72
N LYS A 190 33.73 28.54 29.63
CA LYS A 190 34.51 29.19 30.69
C LYS A 190 35.71 29.95 30.10
N ASP A 191 35.49 31.24 29.85
CA ASP A 191 36.55 32.23 30.03
C ASP A 191 36.90 32.22 31.53
N THR A 192 38.18 32.12 31.91
CA THR A 192 38.86 33.00 32.88
C THR A 192 40.31 32.53 33.09
N ILE A 193 41.20 33.52 32.94
CA ILE A 193 42.66 33.57 33.05
C ILE A 193 43.12 33.37 34.52
N PRO A 194 44.36 32.93 34.80
CA PRO A 194 45.45 33.87 35.12
C PRO A 194 46.68 33.73 34.22
#